data_AF-A0A9P7FQL9-F1
#
_entry.id   AF-A0A9P7FQL9-F1
#
_cell.length_a   1.000
_cell.length_b   1.000
_cell.length_c   1.000
_cell.angle_alpha   90.00
_cell.angle_beta   90.00
_cell.angle_gamma   90.00
#
_symmetry.space_group_name_H-M   'P 1'
#
loop_
_entity.id
_entity.type
_entity.pdbx_description
1 polymer ?
#
loop_
_entity_poly.entity_id
_entity_poly.type
_entity_poly.pdbx_seq_one_letter_code
_entity_poly.pdbx_strand_id
1 'polypeptide(L)' 'VISEHDYAHQKIEHLKQGAMKIDNFMVKFEALVTKSGITNLQAIDLLEQNINQEIIQVLFYQGK' A
#
# COMPACT_ATOMS: atom_id res chain seq x y z
N VAL A 1 20.84 8.62 12.25
CA VAL A 1 19.46 8.44 12.73
C VAL A 1 18.59 8.42 11.49
N ILE A 2 17.87 7.33 11.21
CA ILE A 2 16.93 7.26 10.08
C ILE A 2 15.71 8.09 10.47
N SER A 3 15.23 8.98 9.59
CA SER A 3 14.01 9.76 9.86
C SER A 3 12.78 8.86 9.78
N GLU A 4 11.69 9.19 10.48
CA GLU A 4 10.44 8.40 10.42
C GLU A 4 9.88 8.33 8.98
N HIS A 5 10.13 9.38 8.19
CA HIS A 5 9.83 9.45 6.76
C HIS A 5 10.58 8.38 5.95
N ASP A 6 11.90 8.31 6.09
CA ASP A 6 12.74 7.37 5.32
C ASP A 6 12.44 5.91 5.72
N TYR A 7 12.14 5.70 7.00
CA TYR A 7 11.71 4.41 7.49
C TYR A 7 10.35 4.00 6.91
N ALA A 8 9.37 4.90 6.90
CA ALA A 8 8.05 4.63 6.35
C ALA A 8 8.11 4.37 4.83
N HIS A 9 8.93 5.13 4.09
CA HIS A 9 9.14 4.94 2.66
C HIS A 9 9.71 3.55 2.35
N GLN A 10 10.82 3.15 3.01
CA GLN A 10 11.39 1.81 2.84
C GLN A 10 10.40 0.70 3.22
N LYS A 11 9.59 0.89 4.27
CA LYS A 11 8.59 -0.10 4.69
C LYS A 11 7.46 -0.26 3.68
N ILE A 12 7.04 0.81 3.02
CA ILE A 12 6.00 0.78 1.99
C ILE A 12 6.45 0.01 0.75
N GLU A 13 7.69 0.21 0.30
CA GLU A 13 8.22 -0.49 -0.89
C GLU A 13 8.24 -2.02 -0.71
N HIS A 14 8.41 -2.47 0.53
CA HIS A 14 8.48 -3.90 0.87
C HIS A 14 7.16 -4.46 1.40
N LEU A 15 6.12 -3.65 1.58
CA LEU A 15 4.83 -4.11 2.07
C LEU A 15 4.07 -4.81 0.95
N LYS A 16 4.05 -6.15 0.94
CA LYS A 16 3.19 -6.93 0.03
C LYS A 16 1.95 -7.42 0.75
N GLN A 17 0.79 -7.36 0.09
CA GLN A 17 -0.43 -7.96 0.62
C GLN A 17 -0.24 -9.47 0.80
N GLY A 18 0.18 -10.18 -0.26
CA GLY A 18 0.31 -11.63 -0.25
C GLY A 18 -0.97 -12.31 0.27
N ALA A 19 -0.83 -13.17 1.28
CA ALA A 19 -1.94 -13.85 1.95
C ALA A 19 -2.62 -13.01 3.06
N MET A 20 -2.19 -11.76 3.27
CA MET A 20 -2.81 -10.87 4.25
C MET A 20 -4.22 -10.50 3.80
N LYS A 21 -5.18 -10.56 4.74
CA LYS A 21 -6.52 -10.01 4.52
C LYS A 21 -6.43 -8.55 4.08
N ILE A 22 -7.25 -8.17 3.10
CA ILE A 22 -7.23 -6.84 2.50
C ILE A 22 -7.37 -5.74 3.56
N ASP A 23 -8.27 -5.89 4.53
CA ASP A 23 -8.48 -4.89 5.60
C ASP A 23 -7.20 -4.65 6.43
N ASN A 24 -6.50 -5.71 6.79
CA ASN A 24 -5.25 -5.62 7.55
C ASN A 24 -4.12 -4.99 6.73
N PHE A 25 -4.10 -5.27 5.43
CA PHE A 25 -3.15 -4.65 4.51
C PHE A 25 -3.44 -3.15 4.36
N MET A 26 -4.70 -2.76 4.17
CA MET A 26 -5.11 -1.36 4.02
C MET A 26 -4.77 -0.53 5.27
N VAL A 27 -5.07 -1.04 6.47
CA VAL A 27 -4.72 -0.34 7.73
C VAL A 27 -3.21 -0.11 7.84
N LYS A 28 -2.39 -1.11 7.48
CA LYS A 28 -0.92 -0.97 7.51
C LYS A 28 -0.39 -0.04 6.43
N PHE A 29 -0.96 -0.14 5.23
CA PHE A 29 -0.58 0.69 4.10
C PHE A 29 -0.86 2.17 4.39
N GLU A 30 -2.08 2.49 4.82
CA GLU A 30 -2.49 3.86 5.15
C GLU A 30 -1.61 4.47 6.25
N ALA A 31 -1.36 3.73 7.32
CA ALA A 31 -0.49 4.20 8.40
C ALA A 31 0.93 4.54 7.93
N LEU A 32 1.49 3.76 6.99
CA LEU A 32 2.79 4.06 6.40
C LEU A 32 2.72 5.26 5.45
N VAL A 33 1.66 5.38 4.64
CA VAL A 33 1.49 6.50 3.70
C VAL A 33 1.44 7.82 4.48
N THR A 34 0.61 7.91 5.52
CA THR A 34 0.51 9.10 6.38
C THR A 34 1.84 9.50 6.99
N LYS A 35 2.68 8.53 7.37
CA LYS A 35 4.00 8.78 7.99
C LYS A 35 5.10 9.07 6.99
N SER A 36 4.95 8.59 5.75
CA SER A 36 5.93 8.76 4.69
C SER A 36 5.84 10.11 3.98
N GLY A 37 4.79 10.92 4.19
CA GLY A 37 4.65 12.23 3.55
C GLY A 37 4.56 12.21 2.03
N ILE A 38 4.37 11.04 1.41
CA ILE A 38 4.23 10.90 -0.04
C ILE A 38 2.86 11.42 -0.50
N THR A 39 2.79 11.81 -1.78
CA THR A 39 1.55 12.29 -2.39
C THR A 39 0.55 11.15 -2.58
N ASN A 40 -0.74 11.49 -2.72
CA ASN A 40 -1.79 10.50 -3.00
C ASN A 40 -1.53 9.71 -4.30
N LEU A 41 -0.97 10.35 -5.33
CA LEU A 41 -0.64 9.68 -6.59
C LEU A 41 0.46 8.61 -6.37
N GLN A 42 1.52 8.97 -5.65
CA GLN A 42 2.56 8.01 -5.28
C GLN A 42 2.01 6.87 -4.40
N ALA A 43 1.07 7.18 -3.50
CA ALA A 43 0.40 6.16 -2.70
C ALA A 43 -0.46 5.22 -3.55
N ILE A 44 -1.14 5.70 -4.59
CA ILE A 44 -1.91 4.85 -5.51
C ILE A 44 -0.97 3.91 -6.28
N ASP A 45 0.12 4.43 -6.85
CA ASP A 45 1.10 3.62 -7.59
C ASP A 45 1.67 2.50 -6.70
N LEU A 46 2.01 2.83 -5.46
CA LEU A 46 2.50 1.87 -4.48
C LEU A 46 1.43 0.88 -4.04
N LEU A 47 0.16 1.29 -3.94
CA LEU A 47 -0.94 0.40 -3.59
C LEU A 47 -1.14 -0.66 -4.67
N GLU A 48 -1.16 -0.27 -5.94
CA GLU A 48 -1.35 -1.18 -7.09
C GLU A 48 -0.20 -2.19 -7.21
N GLN A 49 1.04 -1.78 -6.91
CA GLN A 49 2.21 -2.67 -6.94
C GLN A 49 2.26 -3.68 -5.77
N ASN A 50 1.53 -3.40 -4.70
CA ASN A 50 1.64 -4.12 -3.43
C ASN A 50 0.40 -4.94 -3.07
N ILE A 51 -0.77 -4.57 -3.61
CA ILE A 51 -2.00 -5.33 -3.47
C ILE A 51 -1.92 -6.62 -4.28
N ASN A 52 -2.63 -7.65 -3.83
CA ASN A 52 -2.72 -8.92 -4.54
C ASN A 52 -3.43 -8.68 -5.89
N GLN A 53 -2.79 -9.12 -6.99
CA GLN A 53 -3.29 -8.98 -8.35
C GLN A 53 -4.69 -9.59 -8.54
N GLU A 54 -5.02 -10.65 -7.80
CA GLU A 54 -6.37 -11.23 -7.80
C GLU A 54 -7.42 -10.24 -7.30
N ILE A 55 -7.07 -9.36 -6.35
CA ILE A 55 -7.98 -8.31 -5.87
C ILE A 55 -8.16 -7.21 -6.91
N ILE A 56 -7.10 -6.84 -7.65
CA ILE A 56 -7.21 -5.87 -8.76
C ILE A 56 -8.22 -6.38 -9.78
N GLN A 57 -8.14 -7.67 -10.13
CA GLN A 57 -9.09 -8.29 -11.05
C GLN A 57 -10.51 -8.22 -10.49
N VAL A 58 -10.73 -8.61 -9.23
CA VAL A 58 -12.04 -8.56 -8.59
C VAL A 58 -12.61 -7.13 -8.57
N LEU A 59 -11.81 -6.13 -8.22
CA LEU A 59 -12.24 -4.72 -8.21
C LEU A 59 -12.60 -4.24 -9.62
N PHE A 60 -11.83 -4.62 -10.64
CA PHE A 60 -12.12 -4.27 -12.03
C PHE A 60 -13.40 -4.93 -12.56
N TYR A 61 -13.70 -6.16 -12.12
CA TYR A 61 -14.93 -6.86 -12.49
C TYR A 61 -16.16 -6.38 -11.71
N GLN A 62 -16.00 -5.97 -10.46
CA GLN A 62 -17.09 -5.45 -9.61
C GLN A 62 -17.39 -3.96 -9.82
N GLY A 63 -16.43 -3.20 -10.38
CA GLY A 63 -16.60 -1.80 -10.75
C GLY A 63 -17.24 -1.57 -12.12
N LYS A 64 -17.63 -2.64 -12.82
CA LYS A 64 -18.46 -2.62 -14.04
C LYS A 64 -19.92 -2.88 -13.68
#